data_AF-A0A1H5PES4-F1
#
_entry.id   AF-A0A1H5PES4-F1
#
_cell.length_a   1.000
_cell.length_b   1.000
_cell.length_c   1.000
_cell.angle_alpha   90.00
_cell.angle_beta   90.00
_cell.angle_gamma   90.00
#
_symmetry.space_group_name_H-M   'P 1'
#
loop_
_entity.id
_entity.type
_entity.pdbx_description
1 polymer ?
#
loop_
_entity_poly.entity_id
_entity_poly.type
_entity_poly.pdbx_seq_one_letter_code
_entity_poly.pdbx_strand_id
1 'polypeptide(L)'
;MTITIYSKPYKSGCFQCDKTKDLLDAAGISYIFVDITSNDAALEYISEDLGYAQAPVVLVEIAGSIDHWSGLNPPKIQKAIALELAA
;
A
#
# COMPACT_ATOMS: atom_id res chain seq x y z
N MET A 1 -0.17 -7.87 -11.64
CA MET A 1 0.90 -6.96 -11.18
C MET A 1 1.09 -7.16 -9.68
N THR A 2 1.99 -6.46 -8.99
CA THR A 2 2.14 -6.65 -7.52
C THR A 2 1.82 -5.37 -6.77
N ILE A 3 0.85 -5.42 -5.86
CA ILE A 3 0.56 -4.34 -4.91
C ILE A 3 1.01 -4.78 -3.53
N THR A 4 1.86 -3.99 -2.88
CA THR A 4 2.31 -4.21 -1.50
C THR A 4 1.90 -3.02 -0.64
N ILE A 5 1.22 -3.28 0.48
CA ILE A 5 0.76 -2.28 1.43
C ILE A 5 1.53 -2.45 2.74
N TYR A 6 2.46 -1.53 2.98
CA TYR A 6 3.14 -1.36 4.26
C TYR A 6 2.25 -0.52 5.17
N SER A 7 1.70 -1.12 6.20
CA SER A 7 0.63 -0.50 6.97
C SER A 7 0.58 -1.02 8.39
N LYS A 8 -0.16 -0.33 9.24
CA LYS A 8 -0.55 -0.85 10.56
C LYS A 8 -1.71 -1.85 10.43
N PRO A 9 -1.93 -2.73 11.44
CA PRO A 9 -3.02 -3.69 11.44
C PRO A 9 -4.40 -3.04 11.32
N TYR A 10 -5.39 -3.79 10.85
CA TYR A 10 -6.77 -3.28 10.74
C TYR A 10 -7.32 -2.83 12.10
N LYS A 11 -8.03 -1.71 12.14
CA LYS A 11 -8.58 -1.11 13.37
C LYS A 11 -7.53 -0.68 14.41
N SER A 12 -6.27 -0.52 14.02
CA SER A 12 -5.22 0.02 14.89
C SER A 12 -5.31 1.56 15.08
N GLY A 13 -6.44 2.19 14.75
CA GLY A 13 -6.60 3.64 14.74
C GLY A 13 -6.03 4.35 13.50
N CYS A 14 -5.60 3.62 12.46
CA CYS A 14 -5.13 4.21 11.21
C CYS A 14 -6.25 4.23 10.15
N PHE A 15 -7.09 5.27 10.14
CA PHE A 15 -8.20 5.39 9.19
C PHE A 15 -7.74 5.27 7.71
N GLN A 16 -6.61 5.89 7.37
CA GLN A 16 -6.08 5.86 6.00
C GLN A 16 -5.62 4.46 5.57
N CYS A 17 -5.04 3.70 6.50
CA CYS A 17 -4.64 2.31 6.29
C CYS A 17 -5.85 1.46 5.96
N ASP A 18 -6.89 1.56 6.80
CA ASP A 18 -8.11 0.78 6.67
C ASP A 18 -8.85 1.14 5.39
N LYS A 19 -8.96 2.43 5.06
CA LYS A 19 -9.61 2.85 3.80
C LYS A 19 -8.88 2.41 2.55
N THR A 20 -7.55 2.33 2.58
CA THR A 20 -6.77 1.85 1.43
C THR A 20 -7.04 0.37 1.18
N LYS A 21 -7.04 -0.46 2.23
CA LYS A 21 -7.40 -1.88 2.17
C LYS A 21 -8.85 -2.07 1.73
N ASP A 22 -9.80 -1.37 2.36
CA ASP A 22 -11.23 -1.42 2.01
C ASP A 22 -11.48 -1.17 0.51
N LEU A 23 -10.77 -0.19 -0.10
CA LEU A 23 -10.93 0.15 -1.52
C LEU A 23 -10.41 -0.96 -2.45
N LEU A 24 -9.29 -1.61 -2.10
CA LEU A 24 -8.73 -2.71 -2.86
C LEU A 24 -9.57 -3.99 -2.67
N ASP A 25 -9.99 -4.27 -1.44
CA ASP A 25 -10.87 -5.40 -1.09
C ASP A 25 -12.22 -5.27 -1.82
N ALA A 26 -12.83 -4.07 -1.83
CA ALA A 26 -14.09 -3.81 -2.53
C ALA A 26 -13.97 -3.97 -4.06
N ALA A 27 -12.78 -3.77 -4.62
CA ALA A 27 -12.48 -3.99 -6.03
C ALA A 27 -12.04 -5.44 -6.33
N GLY A 28 -11.94 -6.32 -5.32
CA GLY A 28 -11.48 -7.70 -5.48
C GLY A 28 -10.00 -7.82 -5.82
N ILE A 29 -9.19 -6.80 -5.53
CA ILE A 29 -7.76 -6.76 -5.85
C ILE A 29 -6.96 -7.38 -4.71
N SER A 30 -6.16 -8.40 -5.03
CA SER A 30 -5.23 -9.00 -4.09
C SER A 30 -4.01 -8.10 -3.87
N TYR A 31 -3.53 -8.03 -2.63
CA TYR A 31 -2.32 -7.29 -2.26
C TYR A 31 -1.54 -8.04 -1.18
N ILE A 32 -0.24 -7.74 -1.12
CA ILE A 32 0.63 -8.19 -0.03
C ILE A 32 0.51 -7.18 1.11
N PHE A 33 0.11 -7.63 2.28
CA PHE A 33 0.07 -6.80 3.47
C PHE A 33 1.33 -7.00 4.30
N VAL A 34 1.98 -5.90 4.68
CA VAL A 34 3.16 -5.90 5.55
C VAL A 34 2.87 -5.05 6.78
N ASP A 35 2.81 -5.69 7.96
CA ASP A 35 2.62 -5.01 9.23
C ASP A 35 3.92 -4.34 9.71
N ILE A 36 3.98 -3.02 9.60
CA ILE A 36 5.16 -2.24 10.02
C ILE A 36 5.27 -2.09 11.54
N THR A 37 4.28 -2.52 12.31
CA THR A 37 4.32 -2.45 13.78
C THR A 37 5.01 -3.65 14.43
N SER A 38 5.20 -4.72 13.65
CA SER A 38 5.84 -5.96 14.10
C SER A 38 7.03 -6.37 13.22
N ASN A 39 7.39 -5.55 12.22
CA ASN A 39 8.49 -5.79 11.29
C ASN A 39 9.38 -4.54 11.16
N ASP A 40 10.44 -4.52 11.95
CA ASP A 40 11.38 -3.39 12.01
C ASP A 40 12.07 -3.15 10.66
N ALA A 41 12.43 -4.21 9.92
CA ALA A 41 13.05 -4.08 8.60
C ALA A 41 12.10 -3.44 7.58
N ALA A 42 10.80 -3.75 7.67
CA ALA A 42 9.80 -3.10 6.81
C ALA A 42 9.58 -1.64 7.18
N LEU A 43 9.65 -1.29 8.48
CA LEU A 43 9.58 0.08 8.94
C LEU A 43 10.80 0.89 8.46
N GLU A 44 12.01 0.35 8.66
CA GLU A 44 13.27 0.93 8.19
C GLU A 44 13.23 1.16 6.68
N TYR A 45 12.83 0.17 5.89
CA TYR A 45 12.68 0.30 4.45
C TYR A 45 11.78 1.48 4.05
N ILE A 46 10.58 1.60 4.64
CA ILE A 46 9.69 2.70 4.26
C ILE A 46 10.16 4.07 4.76
N SER A 47 10.88 4.13 5.89
CA SER A 47 11.31 5.40 6.48
C SER A 47 12.65 5.90 5.98
N GLU A 48 13.63 5.02 5.83
CA GLU A 48 15.01 5.38 5.50
C GLU A 48 15.25 5.28 3.99
N ASP A 49 14.84 4.19 3.35
CA ASP A 49 15.09 3.99 1.92
C ASP A 49 14.08 4.77 1.05
N LEU A 50 12.80 4.77 1.44
CA LEU A 50 11.74 5.48 0.71
C LEU A 50 11.45 6.88 1.25
N GLY A 51 11.90 7.21 2.46
CA GLY A 51 11.75 8.55 3.04
C GLY A 51 10.35 8.89 3.57
N TYR A 52 9.48 7.91 3.82
CA TYR A 52 8.12 8.14 4.31
C TYR A 52 7.99 8.06 5.83
N ALA A 53 7.28 9.03 6.40
CA ALA A 53 6.94 9.04 7.83
C ALA A 53 5.47 8.67 8.13
N GLN A 54 4.67 8.39 7.08
CA GLN A 54 3.23 8.18 7.19
C GLN A 54 2.82 6.83 6.59
N ALA A 55 1.97 6.10 7.32
CA ALA A 55 1.31 4.89 6.84
C ALA A 55 -0.12 5.21 6.31
N PRO A 56 -0.64 4.41 5.35
CA PRO A 56 0.04 3.31 4.67
C PRO A 56 1.06 3.83 3.65
N VAL A 57 2.07 3.01 3.31
CA VAL A 57 2.87 3.17 2.09
C VAL A 57 2.48 2.05 1.14
N VAL A 58 2.09 2.42 -0.08
CA VAL A 58 1.69 1.46 -1.11
C VAL A 58 2.76 1.46 -2.19
N LEU A 59 3.24 0.26 -2.53
CA LEU A 59 4.12 0.00 -3.67
C LEU A 59 3.32 -0.75 -4.74
N VAL A 60 3.53 -0.36 -5.99
CA VAL A 60 2.93 -0.98 -7.17
C VAL A 60 4.04 -1.31 -8.15
N GLU A 61 4.25 -2.59 -8.41
CA GLU A 61 5.25 -3.11 -9.35
C GLU A 61 4.57 -3.61 -10.63
N ILE A 62 4.97 -3.03 -11.78
CA ILE A 62 4.43 -3.33 -13.11
C ILE A 62 5.58 -3.36 -14.12
N ALA A 63 5.78 -4.50 -14.78
CA ALA A 63 6.72 -4.65 -15.90
C ALA A 63 8.13 -4.05 -15.64
N GLY A 64 8.65 -4.21 -14.42
CA GLY A 64 9.97 -3.70 -14.00
C GLY A 64 10.00 -2.23 -13.58
N SER A 65 8.86 -1.53 -13.57
CA SER A 65 8.69 -0.20 -12.97
C SER A 65 8.01 -0.30 -11.62
N ILE A 66 8.41 0.57 -10.69
CA ILE A 66 7.84 0.67 -9.35
C ILE A 66 7.28 2.08 -9.17
N ASP A 67 5.98 2.21 -8.86
CA ASP A 67 5.38 3.44 -8.35
C ASP A 67 5.04 3.24 -6.87
N HIS A 68 5.17 4.29 -6.08
CA HIS A 68 4.82 4.23 -4.67
C HIS A 68 4.28 5.56 -4.15
N TRP A 69 3.57 5.50 -3.02
CA TRP A 69 3.06 6.68 -2.32
C TRP A 69 2.77 6.37 -0.86
N SER A 70 2.68 7.42 -0.05
CA SER A 70 2.19 7.35 1.33
C SER A 70 0.79 7.94 1.48
N GLY A 71 0.06 7.48 2.50
CA GLY A 71 -1.27 7.97 2.86
C GLY A 71 -2.39 7.46 1.94
N LEU A 72 -3.62 7.82 2.29
CA LEU A 72 -4.79 7.54 1.46
C LEU A 72 -4.75 8.41 0.20
N ASN A 73 -4.58 7.78 -0.96
CA ASN A 73 -4.57 8.45 -2.26
C ASN A 73 -5.56 7.78 -3.22
N PRO A 74 -6.86 8.15 -3.19
CA PRO A 74 -7.88 7.50 -4.00
C PRO A 74 -7.59 7.52 -5.51
N PRO A 75 -7.09 8.62 -6.12
CA PRO A 75 -6.69 8.61 -7.53
C PRO A 75 -5.62 7.57 -7.86
N LYS A 76 -4.55 7.45 -7.06
CA LYS A 76 -3.51 6.43 -7.29
C LYS A 76 -4.05 5.00 -7.08
N ILE A 77 -4.89 4.79 -6.07
CA ILE A 77 -5.55 3.50 -5.82
C ILE A 77 -6.43 3.10 -7.01
N GLN A 78 -7.27 4.01 -7.51
CA GLN A 78 -8.11 3.75 -8.68
C GLN A 78 -7.28 3.45 -9.94
N LYS A 79 -6.17 4.17 -10.13
CA LYS A 79 -5.22 3.86 -11.21
C LYS A 79 -4.64 2.45 -11.06
N ALA A 80 -4.22 2.06 -9.86
CA ALA A 80 -3.67 0.72 -9.61
C ALA A 80 -4.72 -0.38 -9.87
N ILE A 81 -5.96 -0.19 -9.41
CA ILE A 81 -7.07 -1.11 -9.68
C ILE A 81 -7.30 -1.25 -11.18
N ALA A 82 -7.37 -0.14 -11.91
CA ALA A 82 -7.58 -0.16 -13.36
C ALA A 82 -6.46 -0.88 -14.12
N LEU A 83 -5.22 -0.74 -13.66
CA LEU A 83 -4.06 -1.43 -14.25
C LEU A 83 -4.08 -2.94 -13.99
N GLU A 84 -4.47 -3.37 -12.79
CA GLU A 84 -4.58 -4.80 -12.47
C GLU A 84 -5.70 -5.48 -13.24
N LEU A 85 -6.86 -4.81 -13.42
CA LEU A 85 -7.99 -5.36 -14.16
C LEU A 85 -7.80 -5.38 -15.69
N ALA A 86 -6.85 -4.61 -16.20
CA ALA A 86 -6.54 -4.56 -17.64
C ALA A 86 -5.45 -5.56 -18.06
N ALA A 87 -4.84 -6.26 -17.10
CA ALA A 87 -3.81 -7.29 -17.30
C ALA A 87 -4.43 -8.68 -17.40
#